data_AF-A0A6L9QBY8-F1
#
_entry.id   AF-A0A6L9QBY8-F1
#
_cell.length_a   1.000
_cell.length_b   1.000
_cell.length_c   1.000
_cell.angle_alpha   90.00
_cell.angle_beta   90.00
_cell.angle_gamma   90.00
#
_symmetry.space_group_name_H-M   'P 1'
#
loop_
_entity.id
_entity.type
_entity.pdbx_description
1 polymer ?
#
loop_
_entity_poly.entity_id
_entity_poly.type
_entity_poly.pdbx_seq_one_letter_code
_entity_poly.pdbx_strand_id
1 'polypeptide(L)'
;MSPDEERFTAIYDACRQNVWAYAAGRAGRQVADEVVSETFAVAWRRLADVPDPALPWLLGVARNVLRDGHRARVRRESFTAELGRWAA
;
A
#
# COMPACT_ATOMS: atom_id res chain seq x y z
N MET A 1 9.33 19.31 15.96
CA MET A 1 8.39 18.34 15.41
C MET A 1 7.08 18.48 16.17
N SER A 2 5.94 18.36 15.50
CA SER A 2 4.61 18.27 16.11
C SER A 2 4.43 16.91 16.79
N PRO A 3 3.59 16.78 17.84
CA PRO A 3 3.25 15.49 18.45
C PRO A 3 2.75 14.44 17.43
N ASP A 4 2.03 14.89 16.40
CA ASP A 4 1.58 14.03 15.31
C ASP A 4 2.73 13.53 14.43
N GLU A 5 3.73 14.36 14.17
CA GLU A 5 4.92 13.99 13.41
C GLU A 5 5.76 12.96 14.18
N GLU A 6 5.92 13.14 15.50
CA GLU A 6 6.61 12.18 16.38
C GLU A 6 5.90 10.83 16.40
N ARG A 7 4.58 10.84 16.59
CA ARG A 7 3.77 9.62 16.61
C ARG A 7 3.82 8.89 15.27
N PHE A 8 3.69 9.62 14.16
CA PHE A 8 3.80 9.02 12.83
C PHE A 8 5.20 8.45 12.58
N THR A 9 6.25 9.17 12.95
CA THR A 9 7.64 8.72 12.78
C THR A 9 7.89 7.42 13.54
N ALA A 10 7.43 7.33 14.80
CA ALA A 10 7.53 6.11 15.59
C ALA A 10 6.81 4.92 14.94
N ILE A 11 5.60 5.14 14.42
CA ILE A 11 4.84 4.10 13.69
C ILE A 11 5.58 3.69 12.41
N TYR A 12 6.10 4.66 11.66
CA TYR A 12 6.82 4.43 10.41
C TYR A 12 8.07 3.58 10.64
N ASP A 13 8.93 3.99 11.57
CA ASP A 13 10.17 3.30 11.87
C ASP A 13 9.92 1.88 12.39
N ALA A 14 8.90 1.70 13.23
CA ALA A 14 8.55 0.40 13.78
C ALA A 14 7.93 -0.56 12.74
N CYS A 15 7.13 -0.06 11.79
CA CYS A 15 6.29 -0.90 10.94
C CYS A 15 6.72 -0.98 9.47
N ARG A 16 7.55 -0.05 8.96
CA ARG A 16 7.88 0.05 7.53
C ARG A 16 8.35 -1.27 6.94
N GLN A 17 9.29 -1.94 7.60
CA GLN A 17 9.87 -3.18 7.10
C GLN A 17 8.86 -4.34 7.07
N ASN A 18 7.96 -4.41 8.06
CA ASN A 18 6.91 -5.42 8.08
C ASN A 18 5.89 -5.21 6.96
N VAL A 19 5.49 -3.96 6.70
CA VAL A 19 4.59 -3.63 5.58
C VAL A 19 5.28 -3.93 4.24
N TRP A 20 6.55 -3.57 4.10
CA TRP A 20 7.32 -3.87 2.90
C TRP A 20 7.42 -5.38 2.65
N ALA A 21 7.81 -6.17 3.66
CA ALA A 21 7.93 -7.62 3.56
C ALA A 21 6.59 -8.28 3.21
N TYR A 22 5.49 -7.80 3.82
CA TYR A 22 4.14 -8.24 3.51
C TYR A 22 3.77 -8.04 2.03
N ALA A 23 4.10 -6.86 1.48
CA ALA A 23 3.79 -6.51 0.10
C ALA A 23 4.71 -7.22 -0.90
N ALA A 24 6.02 -7.27 -0.61
CA ALA A 24 7.01 -7.95 -1.42
C ALA A 24 6.70 -9.44 -1.57
N GLY A 25 6.25 -10.11 -0.50
CA GLY A 25 5.84 -11.51 -0.55
C GLY A 25 4.57 -11.78 -1.37
N ARG A 26 3.80 -10.75 -1.74
CA ARG A 26 2.53 -10.88 -2.48
C ARG A 26 2.59 -10.40 -3.92
N ALA A 27 3.33 -9.33 -4.17
CA ALA A 27 3.34 -8.65 -5.47
C ALA A 27 4.75 -8.35 -6.00
N GLY A 28 5.80 -8.81 -5.29
CA GLY A 28 7.19 -8.58 -5.64
C GLY A 28 7.71 -7.22 -5.17
N ARG A 29 9.03 -7.06 -5.25
CA ARG A 29 9.75 -5.90 -4.69
C ARG A 29 9.36 -4.58 -5.35
N GLN A 30 9.15 -4.57 -6.66
CA GLN A 30 8.81 -3.36 -7.42
C GLN A 30 7.48 -2.74 -6.94
N VAL A 31 6.50 -3.57 -6.58
CA VAL A 31 5.19 -3.11 -6.07
C VAL A 31 5.26 -2.78 -4.59
N ALA A 32 6.19 -3.40 -3.84
CA ALA A 32 6.27 -3.23 -2.39
C ALA A 32 6.57 -1.79 -1.97
N ASP A 33 7.46 -1.08 -2.67
CA ASP A 33 7.81 0.31 -2.34
C ASP A 33 6.63 1.27 -2.55
N GLU A 34 5.84 1.06 -3.61
CA GLU A 34 4.61 1.82 -3.89
C GLU A 34 3.57 1.55 -2.80
N VAL A 35 3.32 0.28 -2.46
CA VAL A 35 2.37 -0.12 -1.41
C VAL A 35 2.73 0.49 -0.07
N VAL A 36 4.02 0.48 0.31
CA VAL A 36 4.50 1.10 1.54
C VAL A 36 4.21 2.60 1.51
N SER A 37 4.57 3.29 0.43
CA SER A 37 4.36 4.72 0.29
C SER A 37 2.88 5.09 0.44
N GLU A 38 1.98 4.38 -0.26
CA GLU A 38 0.54 4.62 -0.16
C GLU A 38 -0.03 4.28 1.22
N THR A 39 0.41 3.18 1.82
CA THR A 39 -0.04 2.74 3.15
C THR A 39 0.27 3.79 4.20
N PHE A 40 1.50 4.33 4.20
CA PHE A 40 1.88 5.36 5.16
C PHE A 40 1.28 6.73 4.83
N ALA A 41 1.00 7.04 3.56
CA ALA A 41 0.21 8.23 3.21
C ALA A 41 -1.23 8.16 3.75
N VAL A 42 -1.85 6.97 3.73
CA VAL A 42 -3.16 6.73 4.37
C VAL A 42 -3.05 6.86 5.89
N ALA A 43 -2.00 6.28 6.49
CA ALA A 43 -1.75 6.38 7.93
C ALA A 43 -1.59 7.84 8.38
N TRP A 44 -0.88 8.67 7.61
CA TRP A 44 -0.73 10.10 7.91
C TRP A 44 -2.07 10.84 7.89
N ARG A 45 -2.88 10.66 6.84
CA ARG A 45 -4.22 11.30 6.73
C ARG A 45 -5.20 10.86 7.81
N ARG A 46 -5.01 9.66 8.36
CA ARG A 46 -5.89 9.04 9.36
C ARG A 46 -5.15 8.75 10.65
N LEU A 47 -4.17 9.57 11.01
CA LEU A 47 -3.28 9.29 12.14
C LEU A 47 -4.06 9.08 13.44
N ALA A 48 -5.11 9.88 13.68
CA ALA A 48 -6.01 9.73 14.82
C ALA A 48 -6.71 8.35 14.91
N ASP A 49 -6.93 7.69 13.76
CA ASP A 49 -7.62 6.39 13.69
C ASP A 49 -6.66 5.20 13.84
N VAL A 50 -5.34 5.42 13.82
CA VAL A 50 -4.36 4.32 13.87
C VAL A 50 -4.30 3.74 15.29
N PRO A 51 -4.68 2.47 15.50
CA PRO A 51 -4.67 1.86 16.83
C PRO A 51 -3.25 1.52 17.28
N ASP A 52 -3.10 1.20 18.57
CA ASP A 52 -1.90 0.56 19.11
C ASP A 52 -2.25 -0.90 19.50
N PRO A 53 -1.61 -1.92 18.92
CA PRO A 53 -0.51 -1.86 17.94
C PRO A 53 -0.97 -1.45 16.54
N ALA A 54 -0.14 -0.65 15.86
CA ALA A 54 -0.44 -0.11 14.53
C ALA A 54 -0.34 -1.14 13.40
N LEU A 55 0.50 -2.17 13.56
CA LEU A 55 0.85 -3.09 12.49
C LEU A 55 -0.36 -3.81 11.85
N PRO A 56 -1.31 -4.41 12.61
CA PRO A 56 -2.47 -5.08 12.00
C PRO A 56 -3.32 -4.16 11.12
N TRP A 57 -3.49 -2.89 11.54
CA TRP A 57 -4.22 -1.89 10.78
C TRP A 57 -3.48 -1.53 9.48
N LEU A 58 -2.17 -1.30 9.56
CA LEU A 58 -1.32 -1.01 8.40
C LEU A 58 -1.32 -2.16 7.39
N LEU A 59 -1.28 -3.42 7.84
CA LEU A 59 -1.37 -4.57 6.95
C LEU A 59 -2.75 -4.68 6.27
N GLY A 60 -3.82 -4.24 6.95
CA GLY A 60 -5.15 -4.10 6.37
C GLY A 60 -5.19 -3.05 5.26
N VAL A 61 -4.57 -1.88 5.49
CA VAL A 61 -4.44 -0.83 4.46
C VAL A 61 -3.60 -1.33 3.28
N ALA A 62 -2.44 -1.94 3.52
CA ALA A 62 -1.58 -2.50 2.48
C ALA A 62 -2.30 -3.56 1.64
N ARG A 63 -3.14 -4.40 2.26
CA ARG A 63 -4.00 -5.35 1.54
C ARG A 63 -4.97 -4.64 0.60
N ASN A 64 -5.58 -3.55 1.04
CA ASN A 64 -6.52 -2.79 0.21
C ASN A 64 -5.81 -2.11 -0.97
N VAL A 65 -4.66 -1.50 -0.72
CA VAL A 65 -3.80 -0.91 -1.78
C VAL A 65 -3.46 -1.96 -2.84
N LEU A 66 -2.98 -3.13 -2.42
CA LEU A 66 -2.68 -4.24 -3.35
C LEU A 66 -3.91 -4.67 -4.16
N ARG A 67 -5.09 -4.74 -3.52
CA ARG A 67 -6.34 -5.13 -4.18
C ARG A 67 -6.76 -4.10 -5.23
N ASP A 68 -6.64 -2.82 -4.92
CA ASP A 68 -7.06 -1.73 -5.79
C ASP A 68 -6.07 -1.54 -6.95
N GLY A 69 -4.77 -1.65 -6.69
CA GLY A 69 -3.72 -1.69 -7.71
C GLY A 69 -3.86 -2.89 -8.66
N HIS A 70 -4.20 -4.08 -8.14
CA HIS A 70 -4.50 -5.25 -8.97
C HIS A 70 -5.72 -5.01 -9.87
N ARG A 71 -6.81 -4.41 -9.35
CA ARG A 71 -7.98 -4.05 -10.15
C ARG A 71 -7.67 -3.02 -11.23
N ALA A 72 -6.84 -2.02 -10.93
CA ALA A 72 -6.41 -1.03 -11.91
C ALA A 72 -5.54 -1.66 -13.02
N ARG A 73 -4.64 -2.58 -12.66
CA ARG A 73 -3.79 -3.32 -13.60
C ARG A 73 -4.59 -4.30 -14.47
N VAL A 74 -5.48 -5.11 -13.89
CA VAL A 74 -6.33 -6.04 -14.64
C VAL A 74 -7.26 -5.31 -15.61
N ARG A 75 -7.82 -4.15 -15.23
CA ARG A 75 -8.59 -3.31 -16.17
C ARG A 75 -7.72 -2.80 -17.33
N ARG A 76 -6.47 -2.42 -17.05
CA ARG A 76 -5.55 -1.93 -18.08
C ARG A 76 -5.09 -3.04 -19.01
N GLU A 77 -4.79 -4.22 -18.47
CA GLU A 77 -4.42 -5.42 -19.23
C GLU A 77 -5.58 -5.98 -20.07
N SER A 78 -6.82 -5.96 -19.54
CA SER A 78 -8.00 -6.34 -20.33
C SER A 78 -8.29 -5.36 -21.46
N PHE A 79 -8.09 -4.06 -21.26
CA PHE A 79 -8.20 -3.05 -22.31
C PHE A 79 -7.12 -3.19 -23.40
N THR A 80 -5.85 -3.42 -23.03
CA THR A 80 -4.80 -3.69 -24.04
C THR A 80 -5.01 -5.01 -24.77
N ALA A 81 -5.51 -6.06 -24.10
CA ALA A 81 -5.87 -7.32 -24.74
C ALA A 81 -7.05 -7.16 -25.70
N GLU A 82 -7.98 -6.25 -25.44
CA GLU A 82 -9.10 -5.94 -26.32
C GLU A 82 -8.64 -5.13 -27.55
N LEU A 83 -7.78 -4.13 -27.38
CA LEU A 83 -7.19 -3.39 -28.50
C LEU A 83 -6.37 -4.29 -29.45
N GLY A 84 -5.64 -5.27 -28.91
CA GLY A 84 -4.90 -6.25 -29.72
C GLY A 84 -5.81 -7.16 -30.55
N ARG A 85 -7.06 -7.39 -30.11
CA ARG A 85 -8.05 -8.19 -30.85
C ARG A 85 -8.74 -7.43 -31.99
N TRP A 86 -8.77 -6.10 -31.93
CA TRP A 86 -9.37 -5.26 -32.97
C TRP A 86 -8.37 -4.88 -34.08
N ALA A 87 -7.08 -5.11 -33.84
CA ALA A 87 -6.00 -4.84 -34.79
C ALA A 87 -5.53 -6.09 -35.57
N ALA A 88 -6.22 -7.23 -35.42
CA ALA A 88 -5.98 -8.49 -36.12
C ALA A 88 -7.21 -8.85 -36.96
#